data_AF-A0A804IKU9-F1
#
_entry.id   AF-A0A804IKU9-F1
#
_cell.length_a   1.000
_cell.length_b   1.000
_cell.length_c   1.000
_cell.angle_alpha   90.00
_cell.angle_beta   90.00
_cell.angle_gamma   90.00
#
_symmetry.space_group_name_H-M   'P 1'
#
loop_
_entity.id
_entity.type
_entity.pdbx_description
1 polymer ?
#
loop_
_entity_poly.entity_id
_entity_poly.type
_entity_poly.pdbx_seq_one_letter_code
_entity_poly.pdbx_strand_id
1 'polypeptide(L)'
;MARGSSVQALYELCKKTFSPSAAASSPPPTSAIRKIAALLDTISPVEVGLKADDLEDDRGHGFFGSSIYKHSTRVARWAQPITYLHIYECNSFSIGIFCLPTSSVIPLHDHPGMTVLSKILYGSMHVKSYDWIEPGCVTRSNKPDDFPVRLAKLHMDTVLTAPCPTTVLFPRSGGNLHCFTAVTSCAVLDVLAPPYSEEAGRCCTYYHDYPYSTFTPVSRILVNENEDEYAWLEAIEAPDDLHMRSGRYTGPAVQDHAL
;
A
#
# COMPACT_ATOMS: atom_id res chain seq x y z
N MET A 1 -5.76 -35.29 4.29
CA MET A 1 -4.83 -34.19 4.62
C MET A 1 -5.69 -32.96 4.87
N ALA A 2 -5.66 -32.39 6.07
CA ALA A 2 -6.40 -31.14 6.32
C ALA A 2 -5.87 -30.08 5.35
N ARG A 3 -6.75 -29.46 4.56
CA ARG A 3 -6.39 -28.25 3.80
C ARG A 3 -5.97 -27.23 4.86
N GLY A 4 -4.70 -26.83 4.87
CA GLY A 4 -4.23 -25.70 5.68
C GLY A 4 -5.02 -24.44 5.31
N SER A 5 -5.06 -23.45 6.19
CA SER A 5 -5.69 -22.16 5.89
C SER A 5 -5.00 -21.49 4.69
N SER A 6 -5.75 -20.66 3.95
CA SER A 6 -5.20 -19.87 2.83
C SER A 6 -4.07 -18.93 3.27
N VAL A 7 -4.12 -18.47 4.53
CA VAL A 7 -3.05 -17.70 5.18
C VAL A 7 -1.79 -18.53 5.39
N GLN A 8 -1.90 -19.79 5.85
CA GLN A 8 -0.74 -20.69 5.94
C GLN A 8 -0.17 -20.98 4.55
N ALA A 9 -1.02 -21.22 3.56
CA ALA A 9 -0.57 -21.46 2.19
C ALA A 9 0.19 -20.25 1.61
N LEU A 10 -0.28 -19.03 1.90
CA LEU A 10 0.39 -17.78 1.51
C LEU A 10 1.77 -17.70 2.17
N TYR A 11 1.83 -17.90 3.49
CA TYR A 11 3.08 -17.92 4.24
C TYR A 11 4.11 -18.91 3.66
N GLU A 12 3.71 -20.18 3.43
CA GLU A 12 4.63 -21.20 2.90
C GLU A 12 5.14 -20.85 1.49
N LEU A 13 4.27 -20.26 0.66
CA LEU A 13 4.64 -19.85 -0.69
C LEU A 13 5.59 -18.65 -0.67
N CYS A 14 5.36 -17.68 0.22
CA CYS A 14 6.26 -16.55 0.46
C CYS A 14 7.60 -17.02 1.00
N LYS A 15 7.63 -17.90 2.02
CA LYS A 15 8.83 -18.50 2.60
C LYS A 15 9.68 -19.20 1.53
N LYS A 16 9.05 -20.00 0.66
CA LYS A 16 9.73 -20.66 -0.45
C LYS A 16 10.30 -19.66 -1.47
N THR A 17 9.54 -18.61 -1.80
CA THR A 17 9.89 -17.67 -2.87
C THR A 17 10.96 -16.66 -2.43
N PHE A 18 10.89 -16.17 -1.20
CA PHE A 18 11.73 -15.10 -0.67
C PHE A 18 12.86 -15.60 0.26
N SER A 19 13.06 -16.91 0.36
CA SER A 19 14.14 -17.49 1.16
C SER A 19 15.52 -16.92 0.79
N PRO A 20 16.48 -16.84 1.72
CA PRO A 20 17.83 -16.34 1.44
C PRO A 20 18.54 -17.09 0.31
N SER A 21 18.30 -18.40 0.18
CA SER A 21 18.83 -19.19 -0.94
C SER A 21 18.21 -18.81 -2.30
N ALA A 22 16.99 -18.28 -2.32
CA ALA A 22 16.33 -17.75 -3.52
C ALA A 22 16.73 -16.29 -3.81
N ALA A 23 17.19 -15.53 -2.81
CA ALA A 23 17.63 -14.13 -2.96
C ALA A 23 18.85 -13.97 -3.91
N ALA A 24 19.61 -15.04 -4.16
CA ALA A 24 20.67 -15.09 -5.17
C ALA A 24 20.16 -14.83 -6.60
N SER A 25 18.85 -14.94 -6.85
CA SER A 25 18.21 -14.71 -8.14
C SER A 25 17.46 -13.38 -8.23
N SER A 26 17.84 -12.37 -7.43
CA SER A 26 17.16 -11.06 -7.42
C SER A 26 17.12 -10.41 -8.82
N PRO A 27 15.94 -10.03 -9.35
CA PRO A 27 14.61 -10.07 -8.73
C PRO A 27 13.93 -11.45 -8.77
N PRO A 28 13.06 -11.80 -7.81
CA PRO A 28 12.37 -13.09 -7.77
C PRO A 28 11.73 -13.45 -9.13
N PRO A 29 11.77 -14.72 -9.58
CA PRO A 29 11.25 -15.10 -10.88
C PRO A 29 9.78 -14.68 -11.06
N THR A 30 9.44 -14.09 -12.20
CA THR A 30 8.07 -13.64 -12.51
C THR A 30 7.02 -14.75 -12.36
N SER A 31 7.40 -16.01 -12.60
CA SER A 31 6.52 -17.17 -12.41
C SER A 31 6.21 -17.44 -10.93
N ALA A 32 7.12 -17.13 -10.00
CA ALA A 32 6.89 -17.25 -8.57
C ALA A 32 5.99 -16.13 -8.05
N ILE A 33 6.24 -14.88 -8.47
CA ILE A 33 5.39 -13.73 -8.14
C ILE A 33 3.95 -13.94 -8.63
N ARG A 34 3.76 -14.42 -9.87
CA ARG A 34 2.42 -14.77 -10.38
C ARG A 34 1.70 -15.85 -9.56
N LYS A 35 2.42 -16.80 -8.96
CA LYS A 35 1.82 -17.81 -8.09
C LYS A 35 1.33 -17.21 -6.78
N ILE A 36 2.09 -16.28 -6.20
CA ILE A 36 1.67 -15.56 -4.98
C ILE A 36 0.45 -14.70 -5.29
N ALA A 37 0.48 -13.93 -6.38
CA ALA A 37 -0.66 -13.11 -6.82
C ALA A 37 -1.92 -13.96 -7.07
N ALA A 38 -1.79 -15.08 -7.78
CA ALA A 38 -2.92 -15.99 -8.03
C ALA A 38 -3.49 -16.60 -6.72
N LEU A 39 -2.65 -16.83 -5.71
CA LEU A 39 -3.11 -17.30 -4.40
C LEU A 39 -3.83 -16.18 -3.64
N LEU A 40 -3.25 -14.97 -3.59
CA LEU A 40 -3.88 -13.78 -2.99
C LEU A 40 -5.25 -13.50 -3.61
N ASP A 41 -5.42 -13.74 -4.91
CA ASP A 41 -6.70 -13.58 -5.60
C ASP A 41 -7.82 -14.51 -5.12
N THR A 42 -7.47 -15.62 -4.46
CA THR A 42 -8.43 -16.54 -3.85
C THR A 42 -8.77 -16.23 -2.40
N ILE A 43 -8.01 -15.35 -1.74
CA ILE A 43 -8.20 -15.03 -0.32
C ILE A 43 -9.38 -14.07 -0.14
N SER A 44 -10.33 -14.48 0.69
CA SER A 44 -11.49 -13.70 1.08
C SER A 44 -11.28 -12.99 2.43
N PRO A 45 -12.04 -11.91 2.73
CA PRO A 45 -11.97 -11.23 4.03
C PRO A 45 -12.16 -12.17 5.24
N VAL A 46 -13.06 -13.15 5.14
CA VAL A 46 -13.38 -14.07 6.24
C VAL A 46 -12.21 -15.01 6.54
N GLU A 47 -11.43 -15.42 5.53
CA GLU A 47 -10.27 -16.30 5.70
C GLU A 47 -9.12 -15.62 6.45
N VAL A 48 -9.07 -14.30 6.46
CA VAL A 48 -8.14 -13.49 7.25
C VAL A 48 -8.79 -12.90 8.50
N GLY A 49 -9.97 -13.38 8.87
CA GLY A 49 -10.63 -13.03 10.14
C GLY A 49 -11.28 -11.64 10.19
N LEU A 50 -11.52 -11.00 9.05
CA LEU A 50 -12.31 -9.76 8.95
C LEU A 50 -13.81 -10.12 8.95
N LYS A 51 -14.62 -9.43 9.76
CA LYS A 51 -16.04 -9.74 9.95
C LYS A 51 -16.93 -8.90 9.05
N ALA A 52 -18.16 -9.34 8.83
CA ALA A 52 -19.17 -8.60 8.06
C ALA A 52 -19.51 -7.23 8.68
N ASP A 53 -19.47 -7.10 10.01
CA ASP A 53 -19.73 -5.83 10.70
C ASP A 53 -18.65 -4.78 10.38
N ASP A 54 -17.41 -5.20 10.10
CA ASP A 54 -16.33 -4.31 9.64
C ASP A 54 -16.59 -3.80 8.20
N LEU A 55 -17.52 -4.44 7.46
CA LEU A 55 -17.90 -4.10 6.09
C LEU A 55 -19.08 -3.12 6.01
N GLU A 56 -19.86 -2.95 7.09
CA GLU A 56 -21.14 -2.20 7.09
C GLU A 56 -21.15 -0.91 7.92
N ASP A 57 -20.13 -0.62 8.74
CA ASP A 57 -20.12 0.53 9.66
C ASP A 57 -20.12 1.92 8.98
N ASP A 58 -20.23 1.98 7.65
CA ASP A 58 -20.27 3.23 6.88
C ASP A 58 -21.55 3.42 6.04
N ARG A 59 -22.59 2.58 6.22
CA ARG A 59 -23.94 3.01 5.81
C ARG A 59 -24.41 4.08 6.78
N GLY A 60 -23.95 5.31 6.55
CA GLY A 60 -24.29 6.49 7.33
C GLY A 60 -25.73 6.42 7.80
N HIS A 61 -25.94 6.44 9.11
CA HIS A 61 -27.25 6.66 9.68
C HIS A 61 -27.79 7.94 9.08
N GLY A 62 -28.70 7.76 8.12
CA GLY A 62 -29.37 8.82 7.40
C GLY A 62 -29.95 9.81 8.39
N PHE A 63 -30.05 11.05 7.91
CA PHE A 63 -30.51 12.24 8.62
C PHE A 63 -31.89 12.15 9.31
N PHE A 64 -32.56 10.99 9.33
CA PHE A 64 -33.81 10.72 10.05
C PHE A 64 -33.85 9.29 10.58
N GLY A 65 -33.39 9.08 11.82
CA GLY A 65 -33.47 7.80 12.51
C GLY A 65 -33.53 8.00 14.02
N SER A 66 -34.75 8.03 14.56
CA SER A 66 -35.03 8.21 15.98
C SER A 66 -34.48 7.05 16.82
N SER A 67 -33.32 7.22 17.45
CA SER A 67 -32.92 6.47 18.64
C SER A 67 -32.37 7.45 19.67
N ILE A 68 -33.30 7.99 20.46
CA ILE A 68 -33.05 8.65 21.73
C ILE A 68 -32.44 7.57 22.64
N TYR A 69 -31.44 7.93 23.47
CA TYR A 69 -30.76 7.08 24.46
C TYR A 69 -29.48 6.32 24.03
N LYS A 70 -28.46 7.00 23.49
CA LYS A 70 -27.05 6.76 23.88
C LYS A 70 -26.25 8.07 23.85
N HIS A 71 -26.22 8.77 24.97
CA HIS A 71 -25.25 9.84 25.23
C HIS A 71 -23.95 9.21 25.74
N SER A 72 -22.90 9.15 24.92
CA SER A 72 -21.54 9.45 25.37
C SER A 72 -20.62 9.65 24.16
N THR A 73 -19.94 10.79 24.15
CA THR A 73 -18.87 11.19 23.23
C THR A 73 -19.20 11.16 21.74
N ARG A 74 -19.76 12.28 21.24
CA ARG A 74 -19.39 12.81 19.92
C ARG A 74 -17.89 13.12 19.94
N VAL A 75 -17.05 12.09 19.94
CA VAL A 75 -15.68 12.25 19.44
C VAL A 75 -15.88 12.80 18.04
N ALA A 76 -15.25 13.93 17.78
CA ALA A 76 -15.38 14.60 16.51
C ALA A 76 -15.16 13.54 15.41
N ARG A 77 -16.01 13.55 14.37
CA ARG A 77 -15.97 12.64 13.20
C ARG A 77 -14.67 12.75 12.38
N TRP A 78 -13.60 13.20 13.00
CA TRP A 78 -12.24 13.18 12.50
C TRP A 78 -11.90 11.71 12.28
N ALA A 79 -11.43 11.42 11.07
CA ALA A 79 -11.29 10.09 10.49
C ALA A 79 -10.82 9.07 11.53
N GLN A 80 -11.55 7.95 11.65
CA GLN A 80 -11.01 6.83 12.43
C GLN A 80 -9.60 6.49 11.91
N PRO A 81 -8.65 6.19 12.80
CA PRO A 81 -7.28 5.90 12.38
C PRO A 81 -7.23 4.62 11.55
N ILE A 82 -6.31 4.57 10.59
CA ILE A 82 -6.02 3.37 9.82
C ILE A 82 -5.55 2.28 10.79
N THR A 83 -6.10 1.08 10.67
CA THR A 83 -5.73 -0.03 11.56
C THR A 83 -4.85 -1.02 10.80
N TYR A 84 -3.64 -1.25 11.30
CA TYR A 84 -2.73 -2.26 10.77
C TYR A 84 -2.85 -3.57 11.56
N LEU A 85 -3.18 -4.66 10.87
CA LEU A 85 -3.25 -6.01 11.42
C LEU A 85 -2.01 -6.78 10.97
N HIS A 86 -1.08 -6.99 11.90
CA HIS A 86 0.11 -7.79 11.66
C HIS A 86 -0.24 -9.28 11.59
N ILE A 87 0.22 -9.97 10.53
CA ILE A 87 0.06 -11.43 10.38
C ILE A 87 1.39 -12.15 10.60
N TYR A 88 2.45 -11.72 9.91
CA TYR A 88 3.77 -12.34 10.00
C TYR A 88 4.86 -11.39 9.52
N GLU A 89 6.06 -11.49 10.08
CA GLU A 89 7.24 -10.77 9.59
C GLU A 89 8.52 -11.56 9.85
N CYS A 90 9.44 -11.52 8.88
CA CYS A 90 10.83 -11.92 9.02
C CYS A 90 11.71 -11.06 8.12
N ASN A 91 13.03 -11.29 8.13
CA ASN A 91 13.99 -10.52 7.32
C ASN A 91 13.74 -10.59 5.80
N SER A 92 13.03 -11.63 5.33
CA SER A 92 12.77 -11.87 3.91
C SER A 92 11.46 -11.29 3.41
N PHE A 93 10.41 -11.27 4.24
CA PHE A 93 9.10 -10.75 3.85
C PHE A 93 8.24 -10.44 5.08
N SER A 94 7.22 -9.61 4.90
CA SER A 94 6.14 -9.40 5.86
C SER A 94 4.77 -9.59 5.20
N ILE A 95 3.78 -9.91 6.02
CA ILE A 95 2.37 -10.03 5.64
C ILE A 95 1.56 -9.21 6.65
N GLY A 96 0.75 -8.29 6.16
CA GLY A 96 -0.09 -7.43 6.99
C GLY A 96 -1.34 -6.96 6.25
N ILE A 97 -2.32 -6.48 7.01
CA ILE A 97 -3.56 -5.92 6.46
C ILE A 97 -3.72 -4.49 6.96
N PHE A 98 -3.94 -3.56 6.03
CA PHE A 98 -4.41 -2.22 6.36
C PHE A 98 -5.93 -2.18 6.24
N CYS A 99 -6.61 -1.80 7.31
CA CYS A 99 -8.04 -1.47 7.30
C CYS A 99 -8.18 0.04 7.31
N LEU A 100 -8.69 0.60 6.21
CA LEU A 100 -8.83 2.03 6.00
C LEU A 100 -10.31 2.41 6.08
N PRO A 101 -10.71 3.25 7.05
CA PRO A 101 -12.01 3.91 7.04
C PRO A 101 -12.19 4.77 5.79
N THR A 102 -13.44 5.08 5.45
CA THR A 102 -13.76 5.95 4.31
C THR A 102 -13.03 7.29 4.44
N SER A 103 -12.47 7.76 3.33
CA SER A 103 -11.67 8.99 3.22
C SER A 103 -10.32 8.98 3.96
N SER A 104 -9.92 7.87 4.59
CA SER A 104 -8.55 7.73 5.10
C SER A 104 -7.55 7.62 3.97
N VAL A 105 -6.35 8.16 4.19
CA VAL A 105 -5.27 8.22 3.21
C VAL A 105 -4.02 7.58 3.78
N ILE A 106 -3.38 6.69 3.01
CA ILE A 106 -1.96 6.39 3.17
C ILE A 106 -1.23 7.31 2.17
N PRO A 107 -0.49 8.33 2.65
CA PRO A 107 0.12 9.33 1.80
C PRO A 107 1.08 8.72 0.80
N LEU A 108 1.45 9.49 -0.23
CA LEU A 108 2.37 9.02 -1.25
C LEU A 108 3.70 8.63 -0.62
N HIS A 109 4.13 7.39 -0.83
CA HIS A 109 5.35 6.84 -0.24
C HIS A 109 6.03 5.85 -1.18
N ASP A 110 7.31 5.58 -0.94
CA ASP A 110 8.11 4.62 -1.73
C ASP A 110 8.35 3.28 -1.02
N HIS A 111 8.83 2.32 -1.80
CA HIS A 111 9.16 0.95 -1.38
C HIS A 111 10.58 0.59 -1.84
N PRO A 112 11.64 1.17 -1.23
CA PRO A 112 13.00 1.13 -1.76
C PRO A 112 13.57 -0.29 -1.76
N GLY A 113 13.83 -0.82 -2.96
CA GLY A 113 14.40 -2.17 -3.13
C GLY A 113 13.40 -3.30 -2.89
N MET A 114 12.10 -3.01 -2.79
CA MET A 114 11.07 -3.96 -2.40
C MET A 114 10.20 -4.38 -3.59
N THR A 115 9.70 -5.61 -3.54
CA THR A 115 8.55 -6.07 -4.33
C THR A 115 7.36 -6.17 -3.39
N VAL A 116 6.22 -5.57 -3.75
CA VAL A 116 5.00 -5.59 -2.93
C VAL A 116 3.86 -6.14 -3.75
N LEU A 117 3.12 -7.09 -3.15
CA LEU A 117 1.87 -7.60 -3.70
C LEU A 117 0.71 -7.11 -2.82
N SER A 118 -0.28 -6.48 -3.42
CA SER A 118 -1.40 -5.84 -2.72
C SER A 118 -2.73 -6.37 -3.23
N LYS A 119 -3.59 -6.81 -2.31
CA LYS A 119 -4.92 -7.34 -2.61
C LYS A 119 -5.98 -6.57 -1.82
N ILE A 120 -6.87 -5.88 -2.52
CA ILE A 120 -8.08 -5.31 -1.92
C ILE A 120 -9.04 -6.45 -1.60
N LEU A 121 -9.28 -6.67 -0.31
CA LEU A 121 -10.13 -7.73 0.21
C LEU A 121 -11.62 -7.37 0.13
N TYR A 122 -11.94 -6.10 0.39
CA TYR A 122 -13.28 -5.52 0.25
C TYR A 122 -13.21 -4.00 0.06
N GLY A 123 -14.33 -3.41 -0.34
CA GLY A 123 -14.44 -1.95 -0.49
C GLY A 123 -13.82 -1.44 -1.79
N SER A 124 -13.61 -0.13 -1.83
CA SER A 124 -13.05 0.57 -2.98
C SER A 124 -12.01 1.60 -2.55
N MET A 125 -10.97 1.71 -3.35
CA MET A 125 -9.80 2.52 -3.07
C MET A 125 -9.34 3.21 -4.33
N HIS A 126 -9.11 4.51 -4.24
CA HIS A 126 -8.37 5.25 -5.26
C HIS A 126 -6.88 5.02 -5.05
N VAL A 127 -6.23 4.56 -6.11
CA VAL A 127 -4.79 4.30 -6.15
C VAL A 127 -4.17 5.23 -7.17
N LYS A 128 -3.24 6.05 -6.71
CA LYS A 128 -2.37 6.85 -7.57
C LYS A 128 -0.93 6.39 -7.37
N SER A 129 -0.24 6.05 -8.44
CA SER A 129 1.13 5.53 -8.35
C SER A 129 2.02 6.00 -9.49
N TYR A 130 3.32 5.98 -9.21
CA TYR A 130 4.37 6.51 -10.07
C TYR A 130 5.61 5.61 -10.05
N ASP A 131 6.40 5.72 -11.11
CA ASP A 131 7.76 5.20 -11.16
C ASP A 131 8.74 6.34 -11.48
N TRP A 132 9.93 6.29 -10.88
CA TRP A 132 10.97 7.27 -11.17
C TRP A 132 11.40 7.23 -12.64
N ILE A 133 11.58 8.40 -13.25
CA ILE A 133 12.22 8.50 -14.56
C ILE A 133 13.73 8.24 -14.40
N GLU A 134 14.27 7.44 -15.33
CA GLU A 134 15.71 7.18 -15.44
C GLU A 134 16.22 7.59 -16.83
N PRO A 135 17.38 8.31 -16.92
CA PRO A 135 18.18 8.81 -15.80
C PRO A 135 17.43 9.87 -14.98
N GLY A 136 17.63 9.85 -13.65
CA GLY A 136 16.97 10.75 -12.71
C GLY A 136 17.00 12.23 -13.12
N CYS A 137 15.83 12.82 -13.27
CA CYS A 137 15.68 14.26 -13.51
C CYS A 137 15.31 14.95 -12.19
N VAL A 138 16.21 15.80 -11.69
CA VAL A 138 16.03 16.57 -10.45
C VAL A 138 16.08 18.05 -10.79
N THR A 139 15.13 18.81 -10.27
CA THR A 139 15.16 20.27 -10.29
C THR A 139 14.97 20.79 -8.87
N ARG A 140 15.13 22.10 -8.68
CA ARG A 140 14.91 22.74 -7.38
C ARG A 140 13.72 23.67 -7.46
N SER A 141 12.97 23.79 -6.37
CA SER A 141 11.86 24.72 -6.30
C SER A 141 12.38 26.15 -6.41
N ASN A 142 11.77 26.99 -7.26
CA ASN A 142 12.07 28.44 -7.29
C ASN A 142 11.34 29.21 -6.16
N LYS A 143 10.99 28.52 -5.07
CA LYS A 143 10.28 29.06 -3.89
C LYS A 143 11.30 29.45 -2.80
N PRO A 144 10.90 30.23 -1.77
CA PRO A 144 11.80 30.70 -0.72
C PRO A 144 12.57 29.58 -0.01
N ASP A 145 11.99 28.38 0.07
CA ASP A 145 12.53 27.23 0.82
C ASP A 145 13.36 26.25 -0.02
N ASP A 146 13.73 26.61 -1.26
CA ASP A 146 14.68 25.91 -2.15
C ASP A 146 14.91 24.40 -1.87
N PHE A 147 13.91 23.57 -2.18
CA PHE A 147 13.95 22.12 -1.96
C PHE A 147 14.10 21.34 -3.29
N PRO A 148 14.74 20.15 -3.25
CA PRO A 148 14.87 19.31 -4.44
C PRO A 148 13.57 18.58 -4.75
N VAL A 149 13.23 18.50 -6.04
CA VAL A 149 12.12 17.68 -6.55
C VAL A 149 12.60 16.76 -7.66
N ARG A 150 12.10 15.53 -7.69
CA ARG A 150 12.48 14.50 -8.68
C ARG A 150 11.30 14.15 -9.58
N LEU A 151 11.55 14.02 -10.88
CA LEU A 151 10.53 13.67 -11.87
C LEU A 151 10.17 12.19 -11.79
N ALA A 152 8.87 11.89 -11.79
CA ALA A 152 8.32 10.56 -11.95
C ALA A 152 7.23 10.52 -13.03
N LYS A 153 7.01 9.32 -13.58
CA LYS A 153 5.96 9.04 -14.55
C LYS A 153 4.80 8.33 -13.85
N LEU A 154 3.58 8.77 -14.15
CA LEU A 154 2.34 8.18 -13.67
C LEU A 154 2.23 6.75 -14.18
N HIS A 155 2.02 5.81 -13.26
CA HIS A 155 1.79 4.41 -13.55
C HIS A 155 0.30 4.05 -13.49
N MET A 156 -0.40 4.55 -12.48
CA MET A 156 -1.82 4.29 -12.27
C MET A 156 -2.47 5.50 -11.60
N ASP A 157 -3.69 5.84 -12.02
CA ASP A 157 -4.58 6.80 -11.35
C ASP A 157 -6.01 6.32 -11.56
N THR A 158 -6.51 5.46 -10.66
CA THR A 158 -7.83 4.83 -10.83
C THR A 158 -8.43 4.36 -9.51
N VAL A 159 -9.74 4.10 -9.53
CA VAL A 159 -10.44 3.46 -8.42
C VAL A 159 -10.49 1.96 -8.64
N LEU A 160 -9.89 1.21 -7.73
CA LEU A 160 -9.98 -0.25 -7.67
C LEU A 160 -11.08 -0.65 -6.67
N THR A 161 -11.99 -1.53 -7.10
CA THR A 161 -13.10 -2.00 -6.27
C THR A 161 -13.07 -3.52 -6.18
N ALA A 162 -13.17 -4.07 -4.97
CA ALA A 162 -13.24 -5.51 -4.77
C ALA A 162 -14.54 -6.11 -5.37
N PRO A 163 -14.50 -7.29 -6.01
CA PRO A 163 -13.31 -8.10 -6.26
C PRO A 163 -12.48 -7.56 -7.45
N CYS A 164 -11.19 -7.30 -7.22
CA CYS A 164 -10.22 -6.93 -8.26
C CYS A 164 -8.98 -7.84 -8.20
N PRO A 165 -8.20 -7.99 -9.29
CA PRO A 165 -6.93 -8.71 -9.25
C PRO A 165 -5.93 -8.10 -8.26
N THR A 166 -4.99 -8.93 -7.79
CA THR A 166 -3.84 -8.50 -6.99
C THR A 166 -2.92 -7.63 -7.84
N THR A 167 -2.52 -6.47 -7.31
CA THR A 167 -1.52 -5.59 -7.94
C THR A 167 -0.12 -5.94 -7.45
N VAL A 168 0.89 -5.67 -8.27
CA VAL A 168 2.29 -5.93 -7.93
C VAL A 168 3.14 -4.74 -8.34
N LEU A 169 3.96 -4.24 -7.42
CA LEU A 169 5.03 -3.29 -7.69
C LEU A 169 6.39 -3.94 -7.48
N PHE A 170 7.38 -3.44 -8.19
CA PHE A 170 8.78 -3.85 -8.16
C PHE A 170 9.67 -2.66 -7.74
N PRO A 171 10.97 -2.88 -7.46
CA PRO A 171 11.84 -1.80 -6.99
C PRO A 171 11.98 -0.58 -7.90
N ARG A 172 11.67 -0.70 -9.19
CA ARG A 172 11.83 0.36 -10.21
C ARG A 172 10.71 0.39 -11.25
N SER A 173 9.62 -0.34 -11.02
CA SER A 173 8.50 -0.41 -11.97
C SER A 173 7.22 -0.90 -11.29
N GLY A 174 6.07 -0.63 -11.91
CA GLY A 174 4.78 -1.09 -11.41
C GLY A 174 4.16 -0.14 -10.38
N GLY A 175 4.62 1.11 -10.33
CA GLY A 175 4.16 2.10 -9.37
C GLY A 175 4.81 1.92 -7.99
N ASN A 176 6.15 1.92 -7.93
CA ASN A 176 6.89 1.78 -6.67
C ASN A 176 6.55 2.89 -5.66
N LEU A 177 6.20 4.07 -6.17
CA LEU A 177 5.64 5.14 -5.35
C LEU A 177 4.12 5.10 -5.47
N HIS A 178 3.39 5.04 -4.36
CA HIS A 178 1.93 5.09 -4.43
C HIS A 178 1.30 5.77 -3.22
N CYS A 179 0.08 6.26 -3.42
CA CYS A 179 -0.82 6.64 -2.34
C CYS A 179 -2.13 5.86 -2.46
N PHE A 180 -2.75 5.63 -1.31
CA PHE A 180 -4.06 4.99 -1.21
C PHE A 180 -5.04 5.94 -0.56
N THR A 181 -6.17 6.17 -1.22
CA THR A 181 -7.28 6.93 -0.67
C THR A 181 -8.53 6.05 -0.64
N ALA A 182 -9.02 5.74 0.55
CA ALA A 182 -10.21 4.91 0.72
C ALA A 182 -11.46 5.65 0.20
N VAL A 183 -12.09 5.12 -0.85
CA VAL A 183 -13.35 5.67 -1.41
C VAL A 183 -14.53 5.19 -0.59
N THR A 184 -14.47 3.95 -0.12
CA THR A 184 -15.30 3.40 0.95
C THR A 184 -14.39 2.78 2.00
N SER A 185 -14.93 2.39 3.15
CA SER A 185 -14.22 1.48 4.06
C SER A 185 -13.70 0.28 3.26
N CYS A 186 -12.41 -0.01 3.41
CA CYS A 186 -11.73 -1.03 2.62
C CYS A 186 -10.60 -1.68 3.42
N ALA A 187 -10.22 -2.89 3.03
CA ALA A 187 -9.03 -3.55 3.57
C ALA A 187 -8.11 -4.01 2.45
N VAL A 188 -6.81 -3.80 2.64
CA VAL A 188 -5.75 -4.23 1.70
C VAL A 188 -4.83 -5.20 2.43
N LEU A 189 -4.69 -6.40 1.88
CA LEU A 189 -3.69 -7.39 2.29
C LEU A 189 -2.42 -7.17 1.49
N ASP A 190 -1.33 -6.87 2.18
CA ASP A 190 -0.03 -6.63 1.59
C ASP A 190 0.98 -7.73 1.96
N VAL A 191 1.81 -8.07 0.97
CA VAL A 191 3.02 -8.87 1.13
C VAL A 191 4.21 -8.04 0.68
N LEU A 192 5.08 -7.63 1.60
CA LEU A 192 6.29 -6.84 1.32
C LEU A 192 7.50 -7.78 1.31
N ALA A 193 8.34 -7.72 0.28
CA ALA A 193 9.55 -8.54 0.18
C ALA A 193 10.75 -7.75 -0.41
N PRO A 194 11.80 -7.49 0.39
CA PRO A 194 11.86 -7.57 1.85
C PRO A 194 10.96 -6.53 2.54
N PRO A 195 10.77 -6.57 3.87
CA PRO A 195 10.17 -5.45 4.59
C PRO A 195 11.10 -4.24 4.67
N TYR A 196 10.53 -3.10 5.06
CA TYR A 196 11.28 -1.90 5.46
C TYR A 196 12.29 -2.23 6.57
N SER A 197 13.41 -1.51 6.59
CA SER A 197 14.48 -1.66 7.58
C SER A 197 15.41 -0.47 7.52
N GLU A 198 15.45 0.33 8.59
CA GLU A 198 16.36 1.47 8.68
C GLU A 198 17.83 1.03 8.64
N GLU A 199 18.17 -0.06 9.33
CA GLU A 199 19.53 -0.63 9.36
C GLU A 199 20.04 -1.01 7.97
N ALA A 200 19.14 -1.48 7.10
CA ALA A 200 19.46 -1.84 5.73
C ALA A 200 19.21 -0.70 4.72
N GLY A 201 18.93 0.52 5.19
CA GLY A 201 18.69 1.71 4.36
C GLY A 201 17.37 1.69 3.57
N ARG A 202 16.42 0.83 3.96
CA ARG A 202 15.08 0.73 3.36
C ARG A 202 14.06 1.46 4.24
N CYS A 203 14.19 2.78 4.34
CA CYS A 203 13.24 3.62 5.05
C CYS A 203 12.06 3.96 4.13
N CYS A 204 10.85 4.02 4.68
CA CYS A 204 9.70 4.57 3.97
C CYS A 204 9.84 6.09 3.89
N THR A 205 9.94 6.63 2.67
CA THR A 205 9.97 8.07 2.43
C THR A 205 8.60 8.52 1.94
N TYR A 206 8.07 9.61 2.49
CA TYR A 206 6.83 10.21 2.04
C TYR A 206 7.10 11.32 1.02
N TYR A 207 6.15 11.56 0.13
CA TYR A 207 6.27 12.54 -0.94
C TYR A 207 5.04 13.43 -1.09
N HIS A 208 5.28 14.65 -1.54
CA HIS A 208 4.25 15.51 -2.11
C HIS A 208 4.41 15.57 -3.62
N ASP A 209 3.33 15.32 -4.38
CA ASP A 209 3.34 15.40 -5.84
C ASP A 209 2.84 16.77 -6.34
N TYR A 210 3.59 17.34 -7.28
CA TYR A 210 3.25 18.56 -7.99
C TYR A 210 3.03 18.26 -9.48
N PRO A 211 2.09 18.94 -10.15
CA PRO A 211 1.94 18.84 -11.61
C PRO A 211 3.25 19.13 -12.34
N TYR A 212 3.49 18.46 -13.48
CA TYR A 212 4.70 18.66 -14.29
C TYR A 212 4.99 20.13 -14.60
N SER A 213 3.96 20.91 -14.93
CA SER A 213 4.05 22.33 -15.28
C SER A 213 4.50 23.25 -14.13
N THR A 214 4.56 22.74 -12.89
CA THR A 214 4.94 23.51 -11.69
C THR A 214 6.40 23.95 -11.73
N PHE A 215 7.28 23.11 -12.29
CA PHE A 215 8.72 23.37 -12.32
C PHE A 215 9.26 23.20 -13.74
N THR A 216 10.16 24.10 -14.13
CA THR A 216 10.86 24.00 -15.42
C THR A 216 11.97 22.96 -15.31
N PRO A 217 12.00 21.91 -16.17
CA PRO A 217 13.10 20.95 -16.17
C PRO A 217 14.42 21.63 -16.55
N VAL A 218 15.52 21.21 -15.93
CA VAL A 218 16.87 21.67 -16.28
C VAL A 218 17.25 21.22 -17.70
N SER A 219 16.69 20.09 -18.18
CA SER A 219 16.84 19.60 -19.55
C SER A 219 15.48 19.53 -20.25
N ARG A 220 15.26 20.36 -21.28
CA ARG A 220 14.06 20.36 -22.15
C ARG A 220 13.88 19.08 -22.99
N ILE A 221 14.73 18.07 -22.80
CA ILE A 221 14.92 16.95 -23.75
C ILE A 221 13.96 15.77 -23.45
N LEU A 222 13.32 15.72 -22.28
CA LEU A 222 12.78 14.46 -21.77
C LEU A 222 11.31 14.17 -22.08
N VAL A 223 10.49 15.14 -22.50
CA VAL A 223 9.04 14.91 -22.62
C VAL A 223 8.52 15.49 -23.94
N ASN A 224 8.52 14.65 -24.99
CA ASN A 224 7.64 14.82 -26.16
C ASN A 224 6.26 14.16 -25.92
N GLU A 225 6.02 13.69 -24.70
CA GLU A 225 4.84 12.94 -24.29
C GLU A 225 3.83 13.86 -23.55
N ASN A 226 2.67 13.31 -23.20
CA ASN A 226 1.62 14.05 -22.51
C ASN A 226 2.09 14.51 -21.11
N GLU A 227 2.09 15.81 -20.85
CA GLU A 227 2.54 16.40 -19.56
C GLU A 227 1.74 15.86 -18.37
N ASP A 228 0.48 15.44 -18.59
CA ASP A 228 -0.39 14.85 -17.56
C ASP A 228 0.09 13.48 -17.06
N GLU A 229 1.02 12.83 -17.78
CA GLU A 229 1.64 11.56 -17.35
C GLU A 229 2.81 11.77 -16.40
N TYR A 230 3.14 13.00 -16.01
CA TYR A 230 4.33 13.30 -15.21
C TYR A 230 4.02 14.16 -13.98
N ALA A 231 4.77 13.90 -12.92
CA ALA A 231 4.70 14.68 -11.69
C ALA A 231 6.11 14.90 -11.10
N TRP A 232 6.27 16.02 -10.41
CA TRP A 232 7.44 16.32 -9.60
C TRP A 232 7.17 15.91 -8.16
N LEU A 233 8.10 15.18 -7.56
CA LEU A 233 7.95 14.65 -6.20
C LEU A 233 8.98 15.28 -5.28
N GLU A 234 8.49 15.89 -4.22
CA GLU A 234 9.27 16.42 -3.10
C GLU A 234 9.23 15.41 -1.95
N ALA A 235 10.39 15.03 -1.40
CA ALA A 235 10.42 14.23 -0.18
C ALA A 235 10.00 15.09 1.02
N ILE A 236 9.08 14.57 1.84
CA ILE A 236 8.54 15.25 3.01
C ILE A 236 8.67 14.36 4.25
N GLU A 237 8.58 14.98 5.43
CA GLU A 237 8.38 14.21 6.66
C GLU A 237 7.01 13.52 6.66
N ALA A 238 6.86 12.48 7.48
CA ALA A 238 5.58 11.81 7.65
C ALA A 238 4.50 12.84 8.06
N PRO A 239 3.38 12.93 7.32
CA PRO A 239 2.33 13.91 7.64
C PRO A 239 1.78 13.74 9.05
N ASP A 240 1.57 14.86 9.77
CA ASP A 240 1.07 14.87 11.15
C ASP A 240 -0.33 14.22 11.30
N ASP A 241 -1.12 14.23 10.22
CA ASP A 241 -2.46 13.65 10.14
C ASP A 241 -2.47 12.16 9.79
N LEU A 242 -1.30 11.56 9.51
CA LEU A 242 -1.17 10.12 9.31
C LEU A 242 -1.28 9.39 10.64
N HIS A 243 -2.52 9.01 10.98
CA HIS A 243 -2.81 8.26 12.19
C HIS A 243 -3.02 6.77 11.89
N MET A 244 -1.99 5.97 12.17
CA MET A 244 -2.06 4.51 12.15
C MET A 244 -2.04 3.94 13.56
N ARG A 245 -2.85 2.90 13.81
CA ARG A 245 -2.83 2.12 15.05
C ARG A 245 -2.64 0.63 14.75
N SER A 246 -1.98 -0.09 15.65
CA SER A 246 -1.95 -1.54 15.59
C SER A 246 -3.28 -2.13 16.07
N GLY A 247 -3.84 -3.05 15.29
CA GLY A 247 -4.98 -3.88 15.67
C GLY A 247 -4.56 -5.32 15.93
N ARG A 248 -5.44 -6.09 16.58
CA ARG A 248 -5.22 -7.51 16.84
C ARG A 248 -5.76 -8.34 15.68
N TYR A 249 -4.90 -9.09 14.99
CA TYR A 249 -5.32 -10.08 14.00
C TYR A 249 -6.08 -11.23 14.66
N THR A 250 -7.25 -11.58 14.12
CA THR A 250 -8.15 -12.62 14.66
C THR A 250 -8.41 -13.78 13.69
N GLY A 251 -7.74 -13.79 12.54
CA GLY A 251 -7.82 -14.89 11.59
C GLY A 251 -6.97 -16.10 11.99
N PRO A 252 -6.89 -17.13 11.14
CA PRO A 252 -6.04 -18.29 11.35
C PRO A 252 -4.57 -17.87 11.51
N ALA A 253 -3.93 -18.34 12.59
CA ALA A 253 -2.53 -18.05 12.87
C ALA A 253 -1.59 -18.75 11.88
N VAL A 254 -0.46 -18.11 11.59
CA VAL A 254 0.65 -18.71 10.86
C VAL A 254 1.43 -19.62 11.81
N GLN A 255 1.64 -20.87 11.39
CA GLN A 255 2.48 -21.83 12.08
C GLN A 255 3.87 -21.78 11.45
N ASP A 256 4.81 -21.09 12.09
CA ASP A 256 6.22 -21.13 11.71
C ASP A 256 6.87 -22.37 12.32
N HIS A 257 6.83 -23.48 11.58
CA HIS A 257 7.63 -24.63 11.91
C HIS A 257 9.09 -24.32 11.54
N ALA A 258 9.82 -23.74 12.49
CA ALA A 258 11.27 -23.80 12.46
C ALA A 258 11.68 -25.28 12.49
N LEU A 259 12.34 -25.74 11.43
CA LEU A 259 13.06 -27.00 11.43
C LEU A 259 14.40 -26.81 12.14
#